data_AF-A0A8H5U490-F1
#
_entry.id   AF-A0A8H5U490-F1
#
_cell.length_a   1.000
_cell.length_b   1.000
_cell.length_c   1.000
_cell.angle_alpha   90.00
_cell.angle_beta   90.00
_cell.angle_gamma   90.00
#
_symmetry.space_group_name_H-M   'P 1'
#
loop_
_entity.id
_entity.type
_entity.pdbx_description
1 polymer ?
#
loop_
_entity_poly.entity_id
_entity_poly.type
_entity_poly.pdbx_seq_one_letter_code
_entity_poly.pdbx_strand_id
1 'polypeptide(L)'
;MPSGLRIVIGGDDAGFPYKSIIAQQLLSDPRVSSVIDAGPSSEEDKTAYSHFAIAAAEKVAKGEADRALLICGTGLGVAIAANKVRGIRAVTAHDSFSVERSVLSNNAQVLCLGQRVVGIELAKRLVKEWLGYEFDPNSSSAAKVKIIEDYDREQLIAAHFFLLIAITISQSSTVENKQSFEHDDNVIDPKQDSMANDDYVPGTEAEKKLVRKIDLYILPMMWFMYLMSYMDRTNIGNAKIAGMANMILTRTRPSRYLPGIMFVWGGVTIAMAFTGTYEHMIGFRILMGVLESGFAPGMLLLLSSWYKNEEQSKRFAVYISAAILSGAFGGLLAGSITSGLDGAHGKAGWRWLFVVEGAATMGVALIACFVLPDFPANTSRLKFSQEEIDLAIRRLQHGRPQVVSEDEAKLGHWQAFKLSMTNWRTWLFVVGYMAIVGSSTLSYFYPTLVKGLGYESTAAQYMTVPIFGVAFVVTALTGYFADKNSKWRGVILCAWMSVAMLCAIIICVVYNFEARYALLVIMAAALWASNGLSLSYASTTFGSMPHETRAISLAFVNAMGNLAQIYGAYLFPASEKPKYLKGFGVISGLCFTGAVSYVLLHVFLKGKKRT
;
A
#
# COMPACT_ATOMS: atom_id res chain seq x y z
N MET A 1 -4.66 -51.72 20.97
CA MET A 1 -5.17 -50.89 22.08
C MET A 1 -5.01 -49.45 21.66
N PRO A 2 -6.04 -48.59 21.64
CA PRO A 2 -5.80 -47.16 21.51
C PRO A 2 -4.87 -46.76 22.65
N SER A 3 -3.80 -46.01 22.38
CA SER A 3 -2.95 -45.44 23.44
C SER A 3 -3.84 -44.57 24.33
N GLY A 4 -3.86 -44.81 25.64
CA GLY A 4 -4.66 -43.99 26.57
C GLY A 4 -4.33 -42.50 26.46
N LEU A 5 -5.27 -41.64 26.83
CA LEU A 5 -5.14 -40.18 26.72
C LEU A 5 -3.98 -39.66 27.57
N ARG A 6 -3.12 -38.85 26.97
CA ARG A 6 -2.09 -38.05 27.67
C ARG A 6 -2.70 -36.71 28.01
N ILE A 7 -2.79 -36.37 29.30
CA ILE A 7 -3.52 -35.19 29.76
C ILE A 7 -2.58 -34.22 30.47
N VAL A 8 -2.61 -32.95 30.07
CA VAL A 8 -1.96 -31.89 30.84
C VAL A 8 -2.94 -31.36 31.88
N ILE A 9 -2.49 -31.18 33.11
CA ILE A 9 -3.27 -30.51 34.15
C ILE A 9 -2.55 -29.24 34.60
N GLY A 10 -3.27 -28.12 34.72
CA GLY A 10 -2.69 -26.83 35.09
C GLY A 10 -3.69 -25.91 35.78
N GLY A 11 -3.23 -24.74 36.22
CA GLY A 11 -4.06 -23.82 36.99
C GLY A 11 -3.28 -22.68 37.62
N ASP A 12 -3.91 -21.91 38.51
CA ASP A 12 -3.25 -20.98 39.44
C ASP A 12 -3.36 -21.46 40.89
N ASP A 13 -2.85 -20.65 41.82
CA ASP A 13 -2.97 -20.85 43.25
C ASP A 13 -4.42 -21.12 43.69
N ALA A 14 -5.39 -20.44 43.09
CA ALA A 14 -6.81 -20.62 43.40
C ALA A 14 -7.39 -21.96 42.94
N GLY A 15 -6.76 -22.66 41.98
CA GLY A 15 -7.14 -23.98 41.51
C GLY A 15 -6.25 -25.13 42.02
N PHE A 16 -5.15 -24.82 42.73
CA PHE A 16 -4.18 -25.80 43.19
C PHE A 16 -4.79 -26.92 44.07
N PRO A 17 -5.69 -26.65 45.04
CA PRO A 17 -6.31 -27.71 45.83
C PRO A 17 -7.05 -28.76 44.99
N TYR A 18 -7.77 -28.31 43.96
CA TYR A 18 -8.50 -29.19 43.05
C TYR A 18 -7.57 -29.95 42.09
N LYS A 19 -6.48 -29.31 41.65
CA LYS A 19 -5.50 -29.90 40.73
C LYS A 19 -4.97 -31.23 41.25
N SER A 20 -4.51 -31.26 42.50
CA SER A 20 -3.91 -32.45 43.12
C SER A 20 -4.91 -33.61 43.25
N ILE A 21 -6.14 -33.32 43.67
CA ILE A 21 -7.21 -34.31 43.82
C ILE A 21 -7.60 -34.91 42.46
N ILE A 22 -7.79 -34.05 41.46
CA ILE A 22 -8.22 -34.50 40.13
C ILE A 22 -7.08 -35.17 39.36
N ALA A 23 -5.82 -34.75 39.54
CA ALA A 23 -4.67 -35.44 38.97
C ALA A 23 -4.60 -36.90 39.43
N GLN A 24 -4.84 -37.18 40.71
CA GLN A 24 -4.92 -38.56 41.22
C GLN A 24 -6.07 -39.34 40.59
N GLN A 25 -7.25 -38.72 40.44
CA GLN A 25 -8.37 -39.35 39.75
C GLN A 25 -8.02 -39.70 38.29
N LEU A 26 -7.40 -38.77 37.56
CA LEU A 26 -6.99 -38.99 36.17
C LEU A 26 -6.01 -40.16 36.07
N LEU A 27 -5.00 -40.22 36.95
CA LEU A 27 -4.04 -41.33 36.99
C LEU A 27 -4.69 -42.69 37.30
N SER A 28 -5.81 -42.69 38.02
CA SER A 28 -6.56 -43.92 38.34
C SER A 28 -7.53 -44.38 37.24
N ASP A 29 -7.80 -43.56 36.22
CA ASP A 29 -8.75 -43.88 35.17
C ASP A 29 -8.07 -44.67 34.03
N PRO A 30 -8.60 -45.86 33.65
CA PRO A 30 -7.96 -46.72 32.65
C PRO A 30 -7.89 -46.11 31.24
N ARG A 31 -8.61 -45.00 30.98
CA ARG A 31 -8.58 -44.28 29.70
C ARG A 31 -7.39 -43.32 29.60
N VAL A 32 -6.67 -43.05 30.69
CA VAL A 32 -5.56 -42.09 30.76
C VAL A 32 -4.24 -42.84 30.80
N SER A 33 -3.29 -42.48 29.93
CA SER A 33 -1.96 -43.09 29.91
C SER A 33 -0.93 -42.32 30.74
N SER A 34 -1.04 -40.99 30.78
CA SER A 34 -0.15 -40.14 31.57
C SER A 34 -0.81 -38.81 31.92
N VAL A 35 -0.38 -38.24 33.04
CA VAL A 35 -0.76 -36.89 33.48
C VAL A 35 0.50 -36.04 33.58
N ILE A 36 0.51 -34.92 32.88
CA ILE A 36 1.61 -33.94 32.86
C ILE A 36 1.16 -32.74 33.69
N ASP A 37 1.85 -32.45 34.80
CA ASP A 37 1.58 -31.25 35.59
C ASP A 37 2.28 -30.04 34.97
N ALA A 38 1.48 -29.04 34.60
CA ALA A 38 1.92 -27.75 34.08
C ALA A 38 1.38 -26.58 34.93
N GLY A 39 0.97 -26.83 36.18
CA GLY A 39 0.50 -25.82 37.12
C GLY A 39 1.52 -25.48 38.22
N PRO A 40 1.13 -24.62 39.18
CA PRO A 40 1.98 -24.21 40.29
C PRO A 40 2.38 -25.41 41.17
N SER A 41 3.57 -25.36 41.76
CA SER A 41 4.08 -26.42 42.64
C SER A 41 3.60 -26.31 44.09
N SER A 42 3.06 -25.16 44.51
CA SER A 42 2.46 -24.94 45.83
C SER A 42 1.38 -23.85 45.79
N GLU A 43 0.60 -23.72 46.87
CA GLU A 43 -0.43 -22.66 47.01
C GLU A 43 0.17 -21.25 47.16
N GLU A 44 1.45 -21.15 47.53
CA GLU A 44 2.16 -19.88 47.63
C GLU A 44 2.65 -19.35 46.26
N ASP A 45 2.67 -20.17 45.21
CA ASP A 45 3.09 -19.76 43.87
C ASP A 45 2.02 -18.85 43.23
N LYS A 46 2.30 -17.54 43.23
CA LYS A 46 1.42 -16.49 42.66
C LYS A 46 1.67 -16.23 41.18
N THR A 47 2.31 -17.15 40.46
CA THR A 47 2.46 -17.05 39.01
C THR A 47 1.08 -16.96 38.35
N ALA A 48 0.90 -16.00 37.44
CA ALA A 48 -0.39 -15.75 36.82
C ALA A 48 -0.88 -16.98 36.03
N TYR A 49 -2.18 -17.32 36.17
CA TYR A 49 -2.83 -18.46 35.52
C TYR A 49 -2.57 -18.55 34.01
N SER A 50 -2.33 -17.42 33.35
CA SER A 50 -2.11 -17.33 31.90
C SER A 50 -0.87 -18.07 31.45
N HIS A 51 0.21 -18.06 32.25
CA HIS A 51 1.45 -18.78 31.91
C HIS A 51 1.19 -20.29 31.83
N PHE A 52 0.53 -20.84 32.84
CA PHE A 52 0.21 -22.26 32.92
C PHE A 52 -0.83 -22.68 31.87
N ALA A 53 -1.86 -21.86 31.66
CA ALA A 53 -2.88 -22.11 30.65
C ALA A 53 -2.31 -22.14 29.23
N ILE A 54 -1.43 -21.19 28.88
CA ILE A 54 -0.77 -21.14 27.58
C ILE A 54 0.17 -22.35 27.42
N ALA A 55 0.99 -22.66 28.43
CA ALA A 55 1.92 -23.79 28.36
C ALA A 55 1.19 -25.14 28.16
N ALA A 56 0.08 -25.36 28.87
CA ALA A 56 -0.72 -26.56 28.71
C ALA A 56 -1.38 -26.65 27.32
N ALA A 57 -1.93 -25.55 26.83
CA ALA A 57 -2.54 -25.47 25.52
C ALA A 57 -1.50 -25.69 24.40
N GLU A 58 -0.29 -25.16 24.52
CA GLU A 58 0.79 -25.38 23.56
C GLU A 58 1.20 -26.85 23.46
N LYS A 59 1.24 -27.58 24.59
CA LYS A 59 1.55 -29.01 24.60
C LYS A 59 0.51 -29.82 23.83
N VAL A 60 -0.77 -29.47 23.96
CA VAL A 60 -1.84 -30.09 23.18
C VAL A 60 -1.70 -29.74 21.70
N ALA A 61 -1.43 -28.47 21.37
CA ALA A 61 -1.28 -28.02 19.99
C ALA A 61 -0.09 -28.68 19.26
N LYS A 62 1.00 -28.96 20.01
CA LYS A 62 2.21 -29.65 19.51
C LYS A 62 2.04 -31.18 19.43
N GLY A 63 0.94 -31.74 19.93
CA GLY A 63 0.70 -33.18 20.00
C GLY A 63 1.52 -33.90 21.09
N GLU A 64 2.13 -33.16 22.02
CA GLU A 64 2.80 -33.71 23.21
C GLU A 64 1.79 -34.32 24.20
N ALA A 65 0.56 -33.81 24.19
CA ALA A 65 -0.58 -34.31 24.93
C ALA A 65 -1.84 -34.30 24.05
N ASP A 66 -2.85 -35.09 24.43
CA ASP A 66 -4.08 -35.24 23.67
C ASP A 66 -5.16 -34.25 24.13
N ARG A 67 -5.17 -33.92 25.43
CA ARG A 67 -6.11 -32.95 26.04
C ARG A 67 -5.48 -32.20 27.21
N ALA A 68 -6.10 -31.09 27.63
CA ALA A 68 -5.73 -30.41 28.87
C ALA A 68 -6.92 -30.10 29.78
N LEU A 69 -6.69 -30.15 31.09
CA LEU A 69 -7.60 -29.74 32.14
C LEU A 69 -7.00 -28.54 32.88
N LEU A 70 -7.69 -27.40 32.85
CA LEU A 70 -7.23 -26.17 33.50
C LEU A 70 -8.17 -25.77 34.62
N ILE A 71 -7.62 -25.45 35.79
CA ILE A 71 -8.42 -25.13 36.98
C ILE A 71 -7.95 -23.79 37.55
N CYS A 72 -8.86 -22.83 37.67
CA CYS A 72 -8.58 -21.60 38.41
C CYS A 72 -9.76 -21.21 39.28
N GLY A 73 -9.79 -19.98 39.83
CA GLY A 73 -10.91 -19.51 40.63
C GLY A 73 -12.28 -19.67 39.94
N THR A 74 -12.44 -19.19 38.70
CA THR A 74 -13.72 -19.24 37.95
C THR A 74 -13.68 -20.14 36.72
N GLY A 75 -12.49 -20.54 36.26
CA GLY A 75 -12.30 -21.25 34.99
C GLY A 75 -12.34 -20.36 33.75
N LEU A 76 -12.69 -19.07 33.87
CA LEU A 76 -12.85 -18.16 32.73
C LEU A 76 -11.50 -17.66 32.20
N GLY A 77 -10.62 -17.19 33.09
CA GLY A 77 -9.33 -16.62 32.70
C GLY A 77 -8.44 -17.63 31.98
N VAL A 78 -8.36 -18.86 32.51
CA VAL A 78 -7.60 -19.96 31.90
C VAL A 78 -8.17 -20.35 30.53
N ALA A 79 -9.49 -20.32 30.33
CA ALA A 79 -10.10 -20.56 29.02
C ALA A 79 -9.73 -19.45 28.02
N ILE A 80 -9.81 -18.18 28.43
CA ILE A 80 -9.43 -17.04 27.57
C ILE A 80 -7.96 -17.14 27.16
N ALA A 81 -7.07 -17.48 28.10
CA ALA A 81 -5.64 -17.60 27.85
C ALA A 81 -5.31 -18.81 26.95
N ALA A 82 -5.88 -19.98 27.22
CA ALA A 82 -5.66 -21.18 26.41
C ALA A 82 -6.16 -21.02 24.97
N ASN A 83 -7.29 -20.33 24.75
CA ASN A 83 -7.79 -19.99 23.41
C ASN A 83 -6.91 -18.98 22.64
N LYS A 84 -5.85 -18.41 23.26
CA LYS A 84 -4.82 -17.66 22.52
C LYS A 84 -3.81 -18.57 21.83
N VAL A 85 -3.73 -19.84 22.25
CA VAL A 85 -2.94 -20.83 21.56
C VAL A 85 -3.72 -21.33 20.37
N ARG A 86 -3.13 -21.13 19.20
CA ARG A 86 -3.71 -21.48 17.91
C ARG A 86 -4.07 -22.97 17.81
N GLY A 87 -5.23 -23.27 17.23
CA GLY A 87 -5.73 -24.65 17.08
C GLY A 87 -6.31 -25.25 18.36
N ILE A 88 -6.29 -24.51 19.47
CA ILE A 88 -6.86 -24.92 20.75
C ILE A 88 -8.23 -24.30 20.94
N ARG A 89 -9.17 -25.14 21.37
CA ARG A 89 -10.49 -24.72 21.83
C ARG A 89 -10.63 -25.11 23.28
N ALA A 90 -10.59 -24.09 24.13
CA ALA A 90 -10.78 -24.20 25.56
C ALA A 90 -12.16 -23.69 25.96
N VAL A 91 -12.86 -24.43 26.81
CA VAL A 91 -14.17 -23.99 27.30
C VAL A 91 -14.27 -24.14 28.81
N THR A 92 -15.02 -23.24 29.43
CA THR A 92 -15.43 -23.37 30.83
C THR A 92 -16.77 -24.09 30.87
N ALA A 93 -16.91 -25.13 31.71
CA ALA A 93 -18.17 -25.85 31.88
C ALA A 93 -18.44 -26.13 33.37
N HIS A 94 -19.73 -26.14 33.73
CA HIS A 94 -20.17 -26.32 35.12
C HIS A 94 -21.21 -27.43 35.30
N ASP A 95 -21.59 -28.12 34.22
CA ASP A 95 -22.61 -29.15 34.17
C ASP A 95 -22.29 -30.21 33.10
N SER A 96 -22.88 -31.40 33.23
CA SER A 96 -22.62 -32.55 32.36
C SER A 96 -22.97 -32.28 30.89
N PHE A 97 -24.03 -31.52 30.63
CA PHE A 97 -24.46 -31.23 29.26
C PHE A 97 -23.45 -30.32 28.56
N SER A 98 -22.99 -29.26 29.22
CA SER A 98 -21.94 -28.39 28.69
C SER A 98 -20.62 -29.14 28.45
N VAL A 99 -20.25 -30.08 29.34
CA VAL A 99 -19.08 -30.93 29.16
C VAL A 99 -19.22 -31.83 27.93
N GLU A 100 -20.36 -32.50 27.77
CA GLU A 100 -20.65 -33.31 26.59
C GLU A 100 -20.58 -32.49 25.30
N ARG A 101 -21.29 -31.35 25.26
CA ARG A 101 -21.38 -30.51 24.06
C ARG A 101 -20.05 -29.82 23.75
N SER A 102 -19.16 -29.63 24.72
CA SER A 102 -17.81 -29.12 24.48
C SER A 102 -17.03 -30.00 23.51
N VAL A 103 -17.12 -31.31 23.67
CA VAL A 103 -16.42 -32.26 22.80
C VAL A 103 -17.27 -32.54 21.57
N LEU A 104 -18.51 -33.01 21.74
CA LEU A 104 -19.32 -33.52 20.63
C LEU A 104 -19.76 -32.44 19.62
N SER A 105 -19.85 -31.17 20.02
CA SER A 105 -20.20 -30.07 19.10
C SER A 105 -19.01 -29.22 18.70
N ASN A 106 -18.09 -28.97 19.63
CA ASN A 106 -17.07 -27.93 19.45
C ASN A 106 -15.67 -28.50 19.29
N ASN A 107 -15.49 -29.81 19.46
CA ASN A 107 -14.17 -30.47 19.47
C ASN A 107 -13.18 -29.74 20.40
N ALA A 108 -13.65 -29.38 21.59
CA ALA A 108 -12.84 -28.70 22.60
C ALA A 108 -11.81 -29.69 23.18
N GLN A 109 -10.52 -29.37 23.01
CA GLN A 109 -9.42 -30.18 23.53
C GLN A 109 -9.08 -29.80 24.98
N VAL A 110 -9.54 -28.64 25.45
CA VAL A 110 -9.23 -28.12 26.78
C VAL A 110 -10.50 -27.85 27.58
N LEU A 111 -10.63 -28.51 28.73
CA LEU A 111 -11.70 -28.26 29.69
C LEU A 111 -11.19 -27.35 30.80
N CYS A 112 -11.96 -26.31 31.12
CA CYS A 112 -11.63 -25.35 32.17
C CYS A 112 -12.67 -25.40 33.29
N LEU A 113 -12.22 -25.47 34.54
CA LEU A 113 -13.08 -25.52 35.72
C LEU A 113 -12.75 -24.38 36.71
N GLY A 114 -13.79 -23.92 37.40
CA GLY A 114 -13.69 -22.92 38.45
C GLY A 114 -13.85 -23.55 39.83
N GLN A 115 -12.80 -23.56 40.65
CA GLN A 115 -12.86 -24.10 42.01
C GLN A 115 -13.89 -23.37 42.89
N ARG A 116 -14.09 -22.05 42.67
CA ARG A 116 -15.09 -21.24 43.41
C ARG A 116 -16.51 -21.43 42.89
N VAL A 117 -16.68 -22.13 41.77
CA VAL A 117 -17.95 -22.26 41.05
C VAL A 117 -18.51 -23.68 41.15
N VAL A 118 -17.65 -24.69 41.06
CA VAL A 118 -18.04 -26.10 41.03
C VAL A 118 -17.48 -26.82 42.27
N GLY A 119 -18.33 -27.52 43.01
CA GLY A 119 -17.90 -28.36 44.14
C GLY A 119 -17.04 -29.54 43.67
N ILE A 120 -16.11 -30.00 44.52
CA ILE A 120 -15.08 -30.99 44.12
C ILE A 120 -15.67 -32.30 43.57
N GLU A 121 -16.72 -32.85 44.18
CA GLU A 121 -17.34 -34.09 43.70
C GLU A 121 -18.04 -33.92 42.34
N LEU A 122 -18.62 -32.74 42.10
CA LEU A 122 -19.16 -32.42 40.79
C LEU A 122 -18.02 -32.27 39.77
N ALA A 123 -16.93 -31.57 40.10
CA ALA A 123 -15.76 -31.44 39.23
C ALA A 123 -15.18 -32.81 38.84
N LYS A 124 -15.03 -33.72 39.81
CA LYS A 124 -14.60 -35.12 39.60
C LYS A 124 -15.51 -35.86 38.62
N ARG A 125 -16.83 -35.73 38.78
CA ARG A 125 -17.83 -36.32 37.87
C ARG A 125 -17.72 -35.76 36.46
N LEU A 126 -17.65 -34.43 36.32
CA LEU A 126 -17.54 -33.76 35.03
C LEU A 126 -16.29 -34.18 34.27
N VAL A 127 -15.14 -34.27 34.95
CA VAL A 127 -13.89 -34.74 34.35
C VAL A 127 -14.01 -36.20 33.91
N LYS A 128 -14.64 -37.07 34.71
CA LYS A 128 -14.85 -38.48 34.35
C LYS A 128 -15.70 -38.66 33.10
N GLU A 129 -16.76 -37.86 32.96
CA GLU A 129 -17.65 -37.83 31.78
C GLU A 129 -16.90 -37.30 30.56
N TRP A 130 -16.16 -36.20 30.71
CA TRP A 130 -15.37 -35.58 29.64
C TRP A 130 -14.39 -36.54 28.96
N LEU A 131 -13.72 -37.41 29.73
CA LEU A 131 -12.82 -38.45 29.21
C LEU A 131 -13.52 -39.46 28.28
N GLY A 132 -14.84 -39.61 28.39
CA GLY A 132 -15.63 -40.58 27.63
C GLY A 132 -16.15 -40.05 26.30
N TYR A 133 -16.07 -38.75 26.05
CA TYR A 133 -16.57 -38.15 24.81
C TYR A 133 -15.48 -38.06 23.76
N GLU A 134 -15.82 -38.32 22.50
CA GLU A 134 -14.95 -38.20 21.34
C GLU A 134 -15.69 -37.45 20.24
N PHE A 135 -15.00 -36.51 19.58
CA PHE A 135 -15.59 -35.74 18.50
C PHE A 135 -15.61 -36.56 17.22
N ASP A 136 -16.78 -36.67 16.58
CA ASP A 136 -16.92 -37.30 15.27
C ASP A 136 -16.73 -36.26 14.14
N PRO A 137 -15.67 -36.39 13.31
CA PRO A 137 -15.42 -35.51 12.18
C PRO A 137 -16.49 -35.56 11.09
N ASN A 138 -17.38 -36.55 11.10
CA ASN A 138 -18.52 -36.67 10.17
C ASN A 138 -19.84 -36.17 10.77
N SER A 139 -19.83 -35.66 12.00
CA SER A 139 -21.02 -35.13 12.66
C SER A 139 -21.53 -33.84 12.00
N SER A 140 -22.80 -33.50 12.25
CA SER A 140 -23.40 -32.23 11.83
C SER A 140 -22.69 -30.99 12.38
N SER A 141 -21.83 -31.15 13.39
CA SER A 141 -21.04 -30.06 13.99
C SER A 141 -19.68 -29.86 13.30
N ALA A 142 -19.23 -30.82 12.49
CA ALA A 142 -17.94 -30.75 11.78
C ALA A 142 -17.80 -29.52 10.88
N ALA A 143 -18.86 -29.14 10.17
CA ALA A 143 -18.85 -27.93 9.34
C ALA A 143 -18.62 -26.65 10.17
N LYS A 144 -19.19 -26.58 11.39
CA LYS A 144 -19.02 -25.42 12.29
C LYS A 144 -17.61 -25.37 12.85
N VAL A 145 -17.08 -26.51 13.27
CA VAL A 145 -15.71 -26.69 13.73
C VAL A 145 -14.71 -26.27 12.65
N LYS A 146 -14.95 -26.69 11.39
CA LYS A 146 -14.09 -26.36 10.26
C LYS A 146 -13.99 -24.85 10.02
N ILE A 147 -15.08 -24.10 10.16
CA ILE A 147 -15.07 -22.63 10.06
C ILE A 147 -14.13 -22.00 11.10
N ILE A 148 -14.14 -22.51 12.33
CA ILE A 148 -13.25 -22.03 13.41
C ILE A 148 -11.78 -22.34 13.07
N GLU A 149 -11.51 -23.55 12.57
CA GLU A 149 -10.15 -23.96 12.17
C GLU A 149 -9.62 -23.18 10.96
N ASP A 150 -10.49 -22.84 10.02
CA ASP A 150 -10.16 -22.05 8.83
C ASP A 150 -9.84 -20.60 9.24
N TYR A 151 -10.59 -20.01 10.18
CA TYR A 151 -10.30 -18.69 10.75
C TYR A 151 -8.90 -18.63 11.40
N ASP A 152 -8.53 -19.66 12.15
CA ASP A 152 -7.17 -19.77 12.70
C ASP A 152 -6.13 -19.86 11.57
N ARG A 153 -6.38 -20.65 10.52
CA ARG A 153 -5.51 -20.80 9.31
C ARG A 153 -5.25 -19.49 8.58
N GLU A 154 -6.26 -18.67 8.35
CA GLU A 154 -6.12 -17.40 7.62
C GLU A 154 -5.16 -16.41 8.30
N GLN A 155 -5.13 -16.37 9.64
CA GLN A 155 -4.16 -15.56 10.38
C GLN A 155 -2.70 -16.02 10.17
N LEU A 156 -2.45 -17.31 9.90
CA LEU A 156 -1.11 -17.84 9.61
C LEU A 156 -0.61 -17.35 8.25
N ILE A 157 -1.48 -17.36 7.25
CA ILE A 157 -1.15 -16.92 5.90
C ILE A 157 -0.80 -15.43 5.94
N ALA A 158 -1.58 -14.61 6.62
CA ALA A 158 -1.26 -13.20 6.80
C ALA A 158 0.11 -12.99 7.50
N ALA A 159 0.38 -13.68 8.61
CA ALA A 159 1.63 -13.53 9.36
C ALA A 159 2.86 -14.07 8.61
N HIS A 160 2.78 -15.25 7.97
CA HIS A 160 3.84 -15.78 7.12
C HIS A 160 4.07 -14.89 5.90
N PHE A 161 3.02 -14.30 5.34
CA PHE A 161 3.13 -13.36 4.23
C PHE A 161 3.84 -12.07 4.66
N PHE A 162 3.53 -11.52 5.84
CA PHE A 162 4.27 -10.37 6.40
C PHE A 162 5.72 -10.72 6.76
N LEU A 163 5.97 -11.92 7.28
CA LEU A 163 7.33 -12.39 7.61
C LEU A 163 8.15 -12.65 6.33
N LEU A 164 7.54 -13.22 5.29
CA LEU A 164 8.15 -13.37 3.97
C LEU A 164 8.47 -12.01 3.35
N ILE A 165 7.54 -11.05 3.41
CA ILE A 165 7.79 -9.66 2.97
C ILE A 165 8.95 -9.05 3.77
N ALA A 166 8.97 -9.20 5.09
CA ALA A 166 10.04 -8.67 5.95
C ALA A 166 11.40 -9.34 5.68
N ILE A 167 11.42 -10.66 5.44
CA ILE A 167 12.62 -11.41 5.06
C ILE A 167 13.07 -11.03 3.64
N THR A 168 12.15 -10.82 2.69
CA THR A 168 12.49 -10.35 1.34
C THR A 168 13.02 -8.92 1.36
N ILE A 169 12.46 -8.03 2.17
CA ILE A 169 12.98 -6.65 2.39
C ILE A 169 14.36 -6.70 3.07
N SER A 170 14.53 -7.55 4.09
CA SER A 170 15.81 -7.72 4.80
C SER A 170 16.89 -8.32 3.89
N GLN A 171 16.56 -9.35 3.11
CA GLN A 171 17.50 -9.96 2.16
C GLN A 171 17.88 -9.01 1.02
N SER A 172 16.94 -8.17 0.55
CA SER A 172 17.22 -7.08 -0.40
C SER A 172 18.26 -6.09 0.13
N SER A 173 18.24 -5.76 1.42
CA SER A 173 19.25 -4.88 2.04
C SER A 173 20.61 -5.56 2.26
N THR A 174 20.66 -6.89 2.41
CA THR A 174 21.94 -7.63 2.55
C THR A 174 22.62 -7.93 1.21
N VAL A 175 21.87 -7.99 0.09
CA VAL A 175 22.45 -8.18 -1.25
C VAL A 175 23.10 -6.89 -1.77
N GLU A 176 22.63 -5.70 -1.36
CA GLU A 176 23.32 -4.43 -1.58
C GLU A 176 24.74 -4.41 -0.98
N ASN A 177 24.99 -5.23 0.05
CA ASN A 177 26.28 -5.26 0.76
C ASN A 177 27.32 -6.24 0.15
N LYS A 178 27.00 -6.92 -0.97
CA LYS A 178 27.95 -7.83 -1.66
C LYS A 178 28.18 -7.53 -3.14
N GLN A 179 27.58 -6.49 -3.70
CA GLN A 179 27.85 -6.04 -5.07
C GLN A 179 28.29 -4.58 -5.10
N SER A 180 29.35 -4.28 -4.33
CA SER A 180 30.27 -3.23 -4.71
C SER A 180 31.02 -3.67 -5.98
N PHE A 181 30.70 -3.03 -7.10
CA PHE A 181 31.53 -2.91 -8.31
C PHE A 181 32.39 -4.11 -8.69
N GLU A 182 31.81 -5.08 -9.40
CA GLU A 182 32.56 -5.75 -10.46
C GLU A 182 32.21 -5.03 -11.77
N HIS A 183 33.12 -4.17 -12.20
CA HIS A 183 33.21 -3.67 -13.56
C HIS A 183 33.44 -4.89 -14.45
N ASP A 184 32.53 -5.17 -15.39
CA ASP A 184 32.84 -6.07 -16.50
C ASP A 184 33.72 -5.28 -17.46
N ASP A 185 35.03 -5.38 -17.23
CA ASP A 185 36.12 -4.87 -18.06
C ASP A 185 36.20 -5.65 -19.38
N ASN A 186 35.18 -5.51 -20.22
CA ASN A 186 35.23 -5.97 -21.60
C ASN A 186 35.02 -4.81 -22.59
N VAL A 187 36.16 -4.12 -22.78
CA VAL A 187 36.67 -3.46 -23.99
C VAL A 187 35.78 -2.37 -24.61
N ILE A 188 35.91 -1.15 -24.08
CA ILE A 188 36.05 0.04 -24.92
C ILE A 188 37.42 0.65 -24.57
N ASP A 189 38.30 0.76 -25.57
CA ASP A 189 39.69 1.21 -25.43
C ASP A 189 39.76 2.63 -24.82
N PRO A 190 40.47 2.82 -23.68
CA PRO A 190 40.62 4.14 -23.04
C PRO A 190 41.30 5.20 -23.91
N LYS A 191 41.95 4.82 -25.02
CA LYS A 191 42.59 5.77 -25.92
C LYS A 191 41.63 6.51 -26.85
N GLN A 192 40.37 6.09 -26.99
CA GLN A 192 39.36 6.84 -27.74
C GLN A 192 38.72 7.99 -26.95
N ASP A 193 38.91 8.03 -25.62
CA ASP A 193 38.28 9.01 -24.73
C ASP A 193 38.94 10.41 -24.80
N SER A 194 40.13 10.51 -25.41
CA SER A 194 40.88 11.78 -25.53
C SER A 194 40.69 12.51 -26.87
N MET A 195 40.04 11.91 -27.87
CA MET A 195 39.88 12.50 -29.20
C MET A 195 38.43 12.86 -29.58
N ALA A 196 37.44 12.56 -28.74
CA ALA A 196 36.02 12.77 -29.07
C ALA A 196 35.35 13.96 -28.35
N ASN A 197 36.09 14.69 -27.51
CA ASN A 197 35.55 15.75 -26.65
C ASN A 197 35.56 17.16 -27.28
N ASP A 198 36.03 17.33 -28.52
CA ASP A 198 36.25 18.66 -29.13
C ASP A 198 35.14 19.18 -30.06
N ASP A 199 34.14 18.37 -30.45
CA ASP A 199 33.21 18.73 -31.53
C ASP A 199 31.72 18.91 -31.12
N TYR A 200 31.37 18.82 -29.84
CA TYR A 200 29.98 19.05 -29.43
C TYR A 200 29.68 20.54 -29.22
N VAL A 201 28.90 21.11 -30.15
CA VAL A 201 28.37 22.48 -30.02
C VAL A 201 26.93 22.45 -29.49
N PRO A 202 26.65 22.98 -28.29
CA PRO A 202 25.30 23.07 -27.75
C PRO A 202 24.38 23.95 -28.60
N GLY A 203 23.11 23.54 -28.75
CA GLY A 203 22.08 24.39 -29.34
C GLY A 203 22.05 24.46 -30.87
N THR A 204 22.77 23.56 -31.55
CA THR A 204 22.70 23.39 -33.01
C THR A 204 21.29 23.01 -33.46
N GLU A 205 20.94 23.33 -34.72
CA GLU A 205 19.66 22.93 -35.30
C GLU A 205 19.50 21.40 -35.35
N ALA A 206 20.60 20.67 -35.52
CA ALA A 206 20.63 19.21 -35.43
C ALA A 206 20.24 18.71 -34.02
N GLU A 207 20.77 19.32 -32.95
CA GLU A 207 20.37 18.98 -31.57
C GLU A 207 18.89 19.28 -31.32
N LYS A 208 18.39 20.44 -31.75
CA LYS A 208 16.97 20.80 -31.57
C LYS A 208 16.04 19.83 -32.32
N LYS A 209 16.41 19.43 -33.54
CA LYS A 209 15.66 18.44 -34.33
C LYS A 209 15.68 17.07 -33.67
N LEU A 210 16.83 16.64 -33.15
CA LEU A 210 16.98 15.40 -32.39
C LEU A 210 16.09 15.40 -31.14
N VAL A 211 16.16 16.46 -30.31
CA VAL A 211 15.35 16.57 -29.09
C VAL A 211 13.86 16.55 -29.41
N ARG A 212 13.40 17.26 -30.45
CA ARG A 212 12.00 17.19 -30.90
C ARG A 212 11.59 15.78 -31.35
N LYS A 213 12.48 15.05 -32.01
CA LYS A 213 12.25 13.67 -32.41
C LYS A 213 12.14 12.76 -31.19
N ILE A 214 13.05 12.87 -30.23
CA ILE A 214 12.99 12.15 -28.95
C ILE A 214 11.67 12.46 -28.23
N ASP A 215 11.28 13.74 -28.16
CA ASP A 215 10.03 14.19 -27.57
C ASP A 215 8.82 13.51 -28.22
N LEU A 216 8.77 13.42 -29.55
CA LEU A 216 7.68 12.77 -30.31
C LEU A 216 7.58 11.26 -30.07
N TYR A 217 8.70 10.57 -29.84
CA TYR A 217 8.70 9.13 -29.58
C TYR A 217 8.39 8.80 -28.11
N ILE A 218 8.96 9.56 -27.17
CA ILE A 218 8.88 9.25 -25.74
C ILE A 218 7.65 9.88 -25.10
N LEU A 219 7.39 11.17 -25.29
CA LEU A 219 6.38 11.89 -24.49
C LEU A 219 4.95 11.41 -24.75
N PRO A 220 4.45 11.28 -26.00
CA PRO A 220 3.10 10.80 -26.24
C PRO A 220 2.89 9.37 -25.73
N MET A 221 3.84 8.47 -26.00
CA MET A 221 3.72 7.07 -25.60
C MET A 221 3.75 6.94 -24.07
N MET A 222 4.71 7.59 -23.42
CA MET A 222 4.78 7.66 -21.97
C MET A 222 3.50 8.23 -21.35
N TRP A 223 2.94 9.28 -21.96
CA TRP A 223 1.72 9.92 -21.49
C TRP A 223 0.53 8.95 -21.57
N PHE A 224 0.34 8.26 -22.71
CA PHE A 224 -0.72 7.25 -22.85
C PHE A 224 -0.54 6.07 -21.91
N MET A 225 0.68 5.55 -21.78
CA MET A 225 0.98 4.44 -20.87
C MET A 225 0.68 4.83 -19.42
N TYR A 226 1.04 6.05 -19.00
CA TYR A 226 0.75 6.52 -17.65
C TYR A 226 -0.72 6.87 -17.43
N LEU A 227 -1.41 7.38 -18.46
CA LEU A 227 -2.85 7.59 -18.41
C LEU A 227 -3.58 6.28 -18.12
N MET A 228 -3.26 5.20 -18.85
CA MET A 228 -3.82 3.87 -18.59
C MET A 228 -3.48 3.38 -17.18
N SER A 229 -2.24 3.61 -16.74
CA SER A 229 -1.83 3.30 -15.36
C SER A 229 -2.62 4.00 -14.30
N TYR A 230 -2.91 5.27 -14.50
CA TYR A 230 -3.63 6.02 -13.50
C TYR A 230 -5.14 5.75 -13.55
N MET A 231 -5.71 5.39 -14.70
CA MET A 231 -7.11 4.93 -14.81
C MET A 231 -7.35 3.69 -13.94
N ASP A 232 -6.49 2.68 -14.04
CA ASP A 232 -6.59 1.47 -13.22
C ASP A 232 -6.44 1.79 -11.71
N ARG A 233 -5.56 2.72 -11.35
CA ARG A 233 -5.37 3.18 -9.96
C ARG A 233 -6.56 3.93 -9.38
N THR A 234 -7.26 4.72 -10.19
CA THR A 234 -8.48 5.38 -9.70
C THR A 234 -9.56 4.37 -9.34
N ASN A 235 -9.48 3.17 -9.91
CA ASN A 235 -10.37 2.06 -9.57
C ASN A 235 -9.83 1.20 -8.40
N ILE A 236 -8.53 1.26 -8.06
CA ILE A 236 -7.87 0.39 -7.09
C ILE A 236 -6.66 1.04 -6.37
N GLY A 237 -6.65 1.01 -5.02
CA GLY A 237 -5.64 1.64 -4.15
C GLY A 237 -4.22 1.05 -4.22
N ASN A 238 -3.23 1.93 -4.06
CA ASN A 238 -1.81 1.72 -4.41
C ASN A 238 -0.92 1.08 -3.32
N ALA A 239 0.06 0.27 -3.75
CA ALA A 239 1.29 -0.04 -3.01
C ALA A 239 2.51 0.12 -3.96
N LYS A 240 3.65 0.62 -3.47
CA LYS A 240 4.80 1.02 -4.31
C LYS A 240 6.09 0.33 -3.85
N ILE A 241 6.83 -0.32 -4.76
CA ILE A 241 8.13 -0.96 -4.52
C ILE A 241 9.14 -0.42 -5.55
N ALA A 242 10.06 0.45 -5.11
CA ALA A 242 10.90 1.23 -6.02
C ALA A 242 12.25 0.56 -6.42
N GLY A 243 12.68 -0.50 -5.74
CA GLY A 243 14.04 -1.08 -5.91
C GLY A 243 14.17 -2.14 -7.01
N MET A 244 13.23 -3.10 -7.08
CA MET A 244 13.37 -4.29 -7.95
C MET A 244 13.34 -3.96 -9.45
N ALA A 245 12.57 -2.96 -9.87
CA ALA A 245 12.38 -2.67 -11.28
C ALA A 245 13.60 -2.04 -11.95
N ASN A 246 14.31 -1.16 -11.25
CA ASN A 246 15.52 -0.54 -11.78
C ASN A 246 16.61 -1.57 -12.07
N MET A 247 16.78 -2.58 -11.22
CA MET A 247 17.73 -3.68 -11.44
C MET A 247 17.36 -4.57 -12.64
N ILE A 248 16.07 -4.75 -12.91
CA ILE A 248 15.61 -5.52 -14.07
C ILE A 248 15.80 -4.71 -15.36
N LEU A 249 15.48 -3.41 -15.35
CA LEU A 249 15.65 -2.51 -16.50
C LEU A 249 17.10 -2.28 -16.90
N THR A 250 18.08 -2.38 -15.98
CA THR A 250 19.50 -2.35 -16.37
C THR A 250 19.94 -3.62 -17.08
N ARG A 251 19.20 -4.72 -16.94
CA ARG A 251 19.47 -6.02 -17.60
C ARG A 251 18.52 -6.32 -18.76
N THR A 252 17.53 -5.47 -19.03
CA THR A 252 16.52 -5.67 -20.09
C THR A 252 16.26 -4.39 -20.88
N ARG A 253 15.66 -4.53 -22.06
CA ARG A 253 15.37 -3.41 -22.96
C ARG A 253 14.09 -2.69 -22.53
N PRO A 254 14.08 -1.35 -22.34
CA PRO A 254 12.88 -0.60 -21.97
C PRO A 254 11.68 -0.84 -22.89
N SER A 255 11.91 -0.97 -24.20
CA SER A 255 10.86 -1.25 -25.20
C SER A 255 10.19 -2.60 -25.05
N ARG A 256 10.78 -3.54 -24.29
CA ARG A 256 10.19 -4.86 -24.02
C ARG A 256 9.70 -4.97 -22.59
N TYR A 257 10.48 -4.46 -21.64
CA TYR A 257 10.15 -4.57 -20.23
C TYR A 257 8.91 -3.74 -19.86
N LEU A 258 8.90 -2.44 -20.19
CA LEU A 258 7.82 -1.54 -19.81
C LEU A 258 6.48 -1.93 -20.45
N PRO A 259 6.43 -2.26 -21.75
CA PRO A 259 5.22 -2.83 -22.34
C PRO A 259 4.88 -4.23 -21.81
N GLY A 260 5.89 -5.08 -21.56
CA GLY A 260 5.66 -6.43 -21.05
C GLY A 260 4.95 -6.43 -19.70
N ILE A 261 5.41 -5.62 -18.74
CA ILE A 261 4.74 -5.48 -17.44
C ILE A 261 3.32 -4.92 -17.60
N MET A 262 3.11 -3.95 -18.49
CA MET A 262 1.78 -3.38 -18.76
C MET A 262 0.83 -4.39 -19.41
N PHE A 263 1.34 -5.27 -20.28
CA PHE A 263 0.54 -6.31 -20.91
C PHE A 263 0.08 -7.36 -19.89
N VAL A 264 0.98 -7.83 -19.02
CA VAL A 264 0.62 -8.76 -17.95
C VAL A 264 -0.34 -8.11 -16.97
N TRP A 265 -0.08 -6.86 -16.58
CA TRP A 265 -0.96 -6.07 -15.74
C TRP A 265 -2.36 -5.94 -16.35
N GLY A 266 -2.51 -5.50 -17.61
CA GLY A 266 -3.82 -5.42 -18.25
C GLY A 266 -4.55 -6.77 -18.32
N GLY A 267 -3.82 -7.87 -18.51
CA GLY A 267 -4.38 -9.23 -18.43
C GLY A 267 -4.89 -9.59 -17.03
N VAL A 268 -4.17 -9.19 -15.99
CA VAL A 268 -4.61 -9.33 -14.60
C VAL A 268 -5.86 -8.48 -14.34
N THR A 269 -5.92 -7.23 -14.84
CA THR A 269 -7.10 -6.37 -14.75
C THR A 269 -8.33 -7.06 -15.36
N ILE A 270 -8.20 -7.66 -16.55
CA ILE A 270 -9.28 -8.44 -17.19
C ILE A 270 -9.70 -9.61 -16.30
N ALA A 271 -8.74 -10.36 -15.73
CA ALA A 271 -9.03 -11.51 -14.89
C ALA A 271 -9.88 -11.13 -13.65
N MET A 272 -9.69 -9.93 -13.08
CA MET A 272 -10.49 -9.42 -11.96
C MET A 272 -11.99 -9.40 -12.27
N ALA A 273 -12.37 -9.12 -13.52
CA ALA A 273 -13.77 -9.09 -13.95
C ALA A 273 -14.50 -10.43 -13.78
N PHE A 274 -13.76 -11.54 -13.73
CA PHE A 274 -14.30 -12.89 -13.66
C PHE A 274 -14.26 -13.49 -12.26
N THR A 275 -13.75 -12.74 -11.27
CA THR A 275 -13.67 -13.21 -9.88
C THR A 275 -15.03 -13.20 -9.20
N GLY A 276 -15.32 -14.27 -8.45
CA GLY A 276 -16.59 -14.47 -7.74
C GLY A 276 -16.52 -14.19 -6.24
N THR A 277 -15.32 -14.16 -5.65
CA THR A 277 -15.15 -14.01 -4.19
C THR A 277 -14.24 -12.82 -3.85
N TYR A 278 -14.42 -12.29 -2.64
CA TYR A 278 -13.68 -11.12 -2.15
C TYR A 278 -12.19 -11.43 -1.95
N GLU A 279 -11.86 -12.65 -1.52
CA GLU A 279 -10.50 -13.10 -1.26
C GLU A 279 -9.68 -13.14 -2.56
N HIS A 280 -10.26 -13.67 -3.63
CA HIS A 280 -9.63 -13.65 -4.96
C HIS A 280 -9.42 -12.20 -5.45
N MET A 281 -10.37 -11.30 -5.20
CA MET A 281 -10.25 -9.88 -5.55
C MET A 281 -9.07 -9.21 -4.83
N ILE A 282 -8.83 -9.55 -3.56
CA ILE A 282 -7.64 -9.10 -2.82
C ILE A 282 -6.36 -9.69 -3.43
N GLY A 283 -6.34 -10.98 -3.73
CA GLY A 283 -5.18 -11.65 -4.33
C GLY A 283 -4.76 -10.99 -5.66
N PHE A 284 -5.72 -10.73 -6.54
CA PHE A 284 -5.45 -10.01 -7.78
C PHE A 284 -5.02 -8.56 -7.54
N ARG A 285 -5.58 -7.87 -6.53
CA ARG A 285 -5.11 -6.53 -6.13
C ARG A 285 -3.64 -6.50 -5.72
N ILE A 286 -3.18 -7.49 -4.98
CA ILE A 286 -1.77 -7.59 -4.58
C ILE A 286 -0.91 -7.80 -5.83
N LEU A 287 -1.30 -8.72 -6.72
CA LEU A 287 -0.58 -9.00 -7.96
C LEU A 287 -0.47 -7.74 -8.86
N MET A 288 -1.57 -7.01 -9.00
CA MET A 288 -1.63 -5.72 -9.69
C MET A 288 -0.62 -4.72 -9.13
N GLY A 289 -0.62 -4.51 -7.81
CA GLY A 289 0.31 -3.58 -7.15
C GLY A 289 1.78 -3.97 -7.36
N VAL A 290 2.10 -5.27 -7.36
CA VAL A 290 3.45 -5.77 -7.65
C VAL A 290 3.85 -5.44 -9.09
N LEU A 291 2.97 -5.71 -10.07
CA LEU A 291 3.24 -5.44 -11.48
C LEU A 291 3.41 -3.94 -11.77
N GLU A 292 2.54 -3.10 -11.20
CA GLU A 292 2.59 -1.64 -11.35
C GLU A 292 3.84 -1.01 -10.73
N SER A 293 4.37 -1.61 -9.67
CA SER A 293 5.49 -1.03 -8.91
C SER A 293 6.70 -0.73 -9.77
N GLY A 294 6.92 -1.53 -10.82
CA GLY A 294 8.06 -1.36 -11.73
C GLY A 294 7.85 -0.39 -12.89
N PHE A 295 6.62 0.05 -13.14
CA PHE A 295 6.32 0.93 -14.25
C PHE A 295 6.88 2.35 -14.04
N ALA A 296 6.50 3.00 -12.95
CA ALA A 296 6.93 4.37 -12.66
C ALA A 296 8.46 4.58 -12.60
N PRO A 297 9.25 3.75 -11.87
CA PRO A 297 10.70 3.90 -11.87
C PRO A 297 11.33 3.64 -13.25
N GLY A 298 10.80 2.69 -14.02
CA GLY A 298 11.29 2.44 -15.38
C GLY A 298 11.03 3.58 -16.36
N MET A 299 9.89 4.26 -16.25
CA MET A 299 9.62 5.48 -17.05
C MET A 299 10.58 6.62 -16.68
N LEU A 300 10.87 6.80 -15.38
CA LEU A 300 11.84 7.79 -14.93
C LEU A 300 13.26 7.50 -15.41
N LEU A 301 13.67 6.23 -15.37
CA LEU A 301 14.97 5.80 -15.89
C LEU A 301 15.08 6.08 -17.39
N LEU A 302 14.03 5.76 -18.16
CA LEU A 302 13.99 6.05 -19.59
C LEU A 302 14.11 7.55 -19.89
N LEU A 303 13.40 8.40 -19.13
CA LEU A 303 13.53 9.86 -19.24
C LEU A 303 14.95 10.34 -18.94
N SER A 304 15.56 9.84 -17.85
CA SER A 304 16.91 10.23 -17.45
C SER A 304 17.99 9.81 -18.47
N SER A 305 17.70 8.79 -19.28
CA SER A 305 18.62 8.23 -20.26
C SER A 305 18.58 8.94 -21.63
N TRP A 306 17.59 9.78 -21.89
CA TRP A 306 17.44 10.51 -23.15
C TRP A 306 17.49 12.05 -22.98
N TYR A 307 17.25 12.55 -21.77
CA TYR A 307 17.16 13.99 -21.49
C TYR A 307 18.18 14.47 -20.45
N LYS A 308 18.68 15.69 -20.66
CA LYS A 308 19.56 16.39 -19.70
C LYS A 308 18.79 16.73 -18.42
N ASN A 309 19.49 16.91 -17.29
CA ASN A 309 18.85 17.20 -15.99
C ASN A 309 17.94 18.44 -16.02
N GLU A 310 18.34 19.50 -16.73
CA GLU A 310 17.59 20.76 -16.86
C GLU A 310 16.29 20.63 -17.68
N GLU A 311 16.21 19.58 -18.48
CA GLU A 311 15.13 19.32 -19.43
C GLU A 311 14.07 18.35 -18.91
N GLN A 312 14.44 17.54 -17.92
CA GLN A 312 13.58 16.49 -17.37
C GLN A 312 12.36 17.05 -16.66
N SER A 313 12.45 18.19 -15.97
CA SER A 313 11.33 18.73 -15.17
C SER A 313 10.09 19.06 -16.01
N LYS A 314 10.25 19.68 -17.19
CA LYS A 314 9.14 20.01 -18.08
C LYS A 314 8.44 18.75 -18.62
N ARG A 315 9.24 17.73 -18.94
CA ARG A 315 8.77 16.45 -19.51
C ARG A 315 8.11 15.58 -18.45
N PHE A 316 8.63 15.63 -17.23
CA PHE A 316 7.99 15.03 -16.07
C PHE A 316 6.65 15.69 -15.74
N ALA A 317 6.52 17.01 -15.92
CA ALA A 317 5.24 17.69 -15.80
C ALA A 317 4.22 17.20 -16.84
N VAL A 318 4.65 17.00 -18.10
CA VAL A 318 3.81 16.37 -19.14
C VAL A 318 3.40 14.95 -18.71
N TYR A 319 4.33 14.13 -18.24
CA TYR A 319 4.03 12.79 -17.71
C TYR A 319 2.96 12.85 -16.60
N ILE A 320 3.17 13.63 -15.54
CA ILE A 320 2.23 13.72 -14.41
C ILE A 320 0.85 14.23 -14.84
N SER A 321 0.78 15.07 -15.88
CA SER A 321 -0.49 15.58 -16.39
C SER A 321 -1.46 14.48 -16.86
N ALA A 322 -0.94 13.32 -17.28
CA ALA A 322 -1.76 12.18 -17.69
C ALA A 322 -2.57 11.59 -16.53
N ALA A 323 -2.05 11.66 -15.29
CA ALA A 323 -2.76 11.22 -14.09
C ALA A 323 -3.96 12.11 -13.71
N ILE A 324 -3.94 13.38 -14.09
CA ILE A 324 -5.09 14.27 -13.86
C ILE A 324 -6.17 13.97 -14.90
N LEU A 325 -5.76 13.84 -16.16
CA LEU A 325 -6.69 13.64 -17.27
C LEU A 325 -7.26 12.22 -17.30
N SER A 326 -6.56 11.23 -16.76
CA SER A 326 -7.09 9.86 -16.60
C SER A 326 -8.42 9.83 -15.85
N GLY A 327 -8.63 10.72 -14.87
CA GLY A 327 -9.91 10.83 -14.16
C GLY A 327 -11.05 11.29 -15.08
N ALA A 328 -10.77 12.19 -16.03
CA ALA A 328 -11.73 12.61 -17.05
C ALA A 328 -12.06 11.46 -18.03
N PHE A 329 -11.03 10.77 -18.54
CA PHE A 329 -11.23 9.61 -19.42
C PHE A 329 -11.95 8.46 -18.71
N GLY A 330 -11.63 8.21 -17.44
CA GLY A 330 -12.30 7.21 -16.60
C GLY A 330 -13.78 7.53 -16.41
N GLY A 331 -14.15 8.79 -16.15
CA GLY A 331 -15.55 9.21 -16.08
C GLY A 331 -16.32 9.01 -17.40
N LEU A 332 -15.70 9.35 -18.54
CA LEU A 332 -16.28 9.12 -19.87
C LEU A 332 -16.49 7.63 -20.17
N LEU A 333 -15.47 6.82 -19.90
CA LEU A 333 -15.47 5.38 -20.14
C LEU A 333 -16.47 4.66 -19.21
N ALA A 334 -16.50 5.03 -17.93
CA ALA A 334 -17.45 4.51 -16.96
C ALA A 334 -18.90 4.85 -17.34
N GLY A 335 -19.15 6.09 -17.77
CA GLY A 335 -20.47 6.50 -18.25
C GLY A 335 -20.92 5.73 -19.49
N SER A 336 -20.04 5.58 -20.49
CA SER A 336 -20.38 4.87 -21.73
C SER A 336 -20.59 3.36 -21.50
N ILE A 337 -19.69 2.69 -20.77
CA ILE A 337 -19.80 1.26 -20.48
C ILE A 337 -21.03 0.95 -19.63
N THR A 338 -21.29 1.74 -18.57
CA THR A 338 -22.45 1.49 -17.71
C THR A 338 -23.77 1.75 -18.43
N SER A 339 -23.80 2.62 -19.44
CA SER A 339 -24.98 2.84 -20.28
C SER A 339 -25.20 1.77 -21.34
N GLY A 340 -24.13 1.24 -21.94
CA GLY A 340 -24.21 0.41 -23.15
C GLY A 340 -23.95 -1.08 -22.94
N LEU A 341 -23.27 -1.47 -21.85
CA LEU A 341 -22.84 -2.84 -21.59
C LEU A 341 -23.35 -3.40 -20.26
N ASP A 342 -24.13 -2.64 -19.48
CA ASP A 342 -24.76 -3.17 -18.27
C ASP A 342 -25.76 -4.29 -18.61
N GLY A 343 -25.63 -5.44 -17.94
CA GLY A 343 -26.40 -6.65 -18.24
C GLY A 343 -25.97 -7.40 -19.50
N ALA A 344 -25.07 -6.84 -20.32
CA ALA A 344 -24.57 -7.51 -21.51
C ALA A 344 -23.82 -8.81 -21.12
N HIS A 345 -24.15 -9.91 -21.79
CA HIS A 345 -23.64 -11.25 -21.49
C HIS A 345 -23.83 -11.68 -20.01
N GLY A 346 -24.86 -11.17 -19.34
CA GLY A 346 -25.17 -11.48 -17.93
C GLY A 346 -24.15 -10.92 -16.93
N LYS A 347 -23.34 -9.93 -17.32
CA LYS A 347 -22.36 -9.26 -16.46
C LYS A 347 -22.82 -7.85 -16.10
N ALA A 348 -22.61 -7.46 -14.85
CA ALA A 348 -22.82 -6.09 -14.40
C ALA A 348 -21.81 -5.14 -15.07
N GLY A 349 -22.23 -3.90 -15.36
CA GLY A 349 -21.44 -2.90 -16.07
C GLY A 349 -20.08 -2.60 -15.43
N TRP A 350 -19.97 -2.67 -14.11
CA TRP A 350 -18.69 -2.48 -13.42
C TRP A 350 -17.66 -3.57 -13.75
N ARG A 351 -18.08 -4.79 -14.10
CA ARG A 351 -17.16 -5.85 -14.55
C ARG A 351 -16.64 -5.57 -15.95
N TRP A 352 -17.45 -4.95 -16.79
CA TRP A 352 -17.03 -4.53 -18.13
C TRP A 352 -15.98 -3.43 -18.09
N LEU A 353 -15.93 -2.61 -17.04
CA LEU A 353 -14.83 -1.64 -16.84
C LEU A 353 -13.47 -2.34 -16.84
N PHE A 354 -13.32 -3.36 -15.99
CA PHE A 354 -12.08 -4.15 -15.90
C PHE A 354 -11.70 -4.82 -17.22
N VAL A 355 -12.68 -5.31 -17.98
CA VAL A 355 -12.42 -5.95 -19.28
C VAL A 355 -11.95 -4.93 -20.32
N VAL A 356 -12.68 -3.82 -20.47
CA VAL A 356 -12.39 -2.82 -21.50
C VAL A 356 -11.10 -2.05 -21.18
N GLU A 357 -10.91 -1.64 -19.93
CA GLU A 357 -9.70 -0.94 -19.48
C GLU A 357 -8.46 -1.85 -19.59
N GLY A 358 -8.55 -3.09 -19.15
CA GLY A 358 -7.46 -4.05 -19.27
C GLY A 358 -7.11 -4.37 -20.72
N ALA A 359 -8.11 -4.54 -21.60
CA ALA A 359 -7.90 -4.77 -23.03
C ALA A 359 -7.27 -3.54 -23.72
N ALA A 360 -7.72 -2.33 -23.39
CA ALA A 360 -7.13 -1.09 -23.89
C ALA A 360 -5.67 -0.96 -23.43
N THR A 361 -5.38 -1.27 -22.17
CA THR A 361 -4.02 -1.26 -21.60
C THR A 361 -3.10 -2.23 -22.32
N MET A 362 -3.56 -3.46 -22.57
CA MET A 362 -2.82 -4.45 -23.36
C MET A 362 -2.58 -3.98 -24.80
N GLY A 363 -3.58 -3.34 -25.43
CA GLY A 363 -3.44 -2.76 -26.76
C GLY A 363 -2.39 -1.65 -26.82
N VAL A 364 -2.41 -0.73 -25.86
CA VAL A 364 -1.39 0.33 -25.72
C VAL A 364 -0.01 -0.28 -25.48
N ALA A 365 0.09 -1.32 -24.66
CA ALA A 365 1.34 -2.04 -24.43
C ALA A 365 1.90 -2.64 -25.74
N LEU A 366 1.06 -3.31 -26.54
CA LEU A 366 1.49 -3.86 -27.83
C LEU A 366 2.02 -2.77 -28.78
N ILE A 367 1.36 -1.62 -28.84
CA ILE A 367 1.83 -0.48 -29.63
C ILE A 367 3.14 0.08 -29.06
N ALA A 368 3.25 0.17 -27.74
CA ALA A 368 4.44 0.67 -27.05
C ALA A 368 5.69 -0.16 -27.35
N CYS A 369 5.57 -1.48 -27.56
CA CYS A 369 6.68 -2.33 -28.00
C CYS A 369 7.36 -1.81 -29.28
N PHE A 370 6.58 -1.25 -30.20
CA PHE A 370 7.08 -0.76 -31.49
C PHE A 370 7.49 0.70 -31.44
N VAL A 371 6.83 1.53 -30.63
CA VAL A 371 7.12 2.98 -30.57
C VAL A 371 8.25 3.30 -29.59
N LEU A 372 8.21 2.77 -28.37
CA LEU A 372 9.12 3.18 -27.29
C LEU A 372 10.60 2.89 -27.64
N PRO A 373 11.52 3.87 -27.58
CA PRO A 373 12.93 3.62 -27.83
C PRO A 373 13.59 2.88 -26.65
N ASP A 374 14.66 2.15 -26.94
CA ASP A 374 15.54 1.61 -25.90
C ASP A 374 16.53 2.69 -25.44
N PHE A 375 17.55 2.33 -24.67
CA PHE A 375 18.61 3.27 -24.29
C PHE A 375 19.38 3.75 -25.54
N PRO A 376 19.97 4.96 -25.53
CA PRO A 376 20.69 5.48 -26.70
C PRO A 376 21.71 4.48 -27.27
N ALA A 377 22.43 3.76 -26.41
CA ALA A 377 23.45 2.80 -26.81
C ALA A 377 22.92 1.53 -27.51
N ASN A 378 21.65 1.17 -27.32
CA ASN A 378 21.08 -0.09 -27.83
C ASN A 378 19.77 0.10 -28.61
N THR A 379 19.39 1.35 -28.90
CA THR A 379 18.18 1.67 -29.65
C THR A 379 18.30 1.24 -31.11
N SER A 380 17.17 0.89 -31.72
CA SER A 380 17.13 0.44 -33.11
C SER A 380 17.45 1.57 -34.09
N ARG A 381 18.31 1.27 -35.07
CA ARG A 381 18.62 2.16 -36.20
C ARG A 381 17.43 2.49 -37.10
N LEU A 382 16.35 1.70 -36.99
CA LEU A 382 15.07 2.01 -37.66
C LEU A 382 14.38 3.26 -37.07
N LYS A 383 14.68 3.61 -35.81
CA LYS A 383 14.06 4.76 -35.11
C LYS A 383 14.96 5.99 -35.16
N PHE A 384 16.26 5.81 -34.91
CA PHE A 384 17.26 6.88 -34.89
C PHE A 384 18.44 6.52 -35.80
N SER A 385 18.90 7.49 -36.61
CA SER A 385 20.12 7.34 -37.42
C SER A 385 21.35 7.20 -36.52
N GLN A 386 22.44 6.63 -37.04
CA GLN A 386 23.69 6.50 -36.27
C GLN A 386 24.20 7.87 -35.82
N GLU A 387 24.12 8.88 -36.69
CA GLU A 387 24.48 10.27 -36.35
C GLU A 387 23.62 10.85 -35.21
N GLU A 388 22.33 10.51 -35.18
CA GLU A 388 21.41 10.96 -34.13
C GLU A 388 21.71 10.27 -32.78
N ILE A 389 22.09 8.99 -32.81
CA ILE A 389 22.49 8.21 -31.63
C ILE A 389 23.81 8.75 -31.07
N ASP A 390 24.81 8.97 -31.93
CA ASP A 390 26.12 9.48 -31.51
C ASP A 390 25.98 10.90 -30.94
N LEU A 391 25.15 11.75 -31.58
CA LEU A 391 24.82 13.07 -31.06
C LEU A 391 24.09 12.98 -29.71
N ALA A 392 23.16 12.05 -29.52
CA ALA A 392 22.47 11.85 -28.24
C ALA A 392 23.43 11.43 -27.12
N ILE A 393 24.37 10.53 -27.42
CA ILE A 393 25.38 10.06 -26.46
C ILE A 393 26.32 11.19 -26.06
N ARG A 394 26.93 11.90 -27.03
CA ARG A 394 27.83 13.04 -26.78
C ARG A 394 27.14 14.13 -25.96
N ARG A 395 25.89 14.43 -26.32
CA ARG A 395 25.03 15.40 -25.64
C ARG A 395 24.79 15.05 -24.16
N LEU A 396 24.57 13.78 -23.85
CA LEU A 396 24.36 13.30 -22.48
C LEU A 396 25.67 13.24 -21.69
N GLN A 397 26.80 12.92 -22.34
CA GLN A 397 28.13 12.95 -21.74
C GLN A 397 28.54 14.38 -21.35
N HIS A 398 28.31 15.36 -22.23
CA HIS A 398 28.57 16.77 -21.92
C HIS A 398 27.62 17.35 -20.85
N GLY A 399 26.42 16.77 -20.70
CA GLY A 399 25.43 17.17 -19.69
C GLY A 399 25.55 16.43 -18.35
N ARG A 400 26.36 15.36 -18.27
CA ARG A 400 26.72 14.75 -16.99
C ARG A 400 27.71 15.69 -16.32
N PRO A 401 27.48 16.10 -15.06
CA PRO A 401 28.55 16.67 -14.27
C PRO A 401 29.74 15.70 -14.38
N GLN A 402 30.92 16.20 -14.74
CA GLN A 402 32.14 15.45 -14.44
C GLN A 402 32.02 15.01 -12.99
N VAL A 403 32.27 13.73 -12.78
CA VAL A 403 32.19 13.00 -11.51
C VAL A 403 32.29 13.97 -10.32
N VAL A 404 31.20 13.99 -9.55
CA VAL A 404 31.11 14.57 -8.22
C VAL A 404 32.49 14.53 -7.57
N SER A 405 33.04 15.70 -7.27
CA SER A 405 34.22 15.88 -6.43
C SER A 405 34.25 14.80 -5.36
N GLU A 406 35.36 14.06 -5.26
CA GLU A 406 35.64 13.03 -4.26
C GLU A 406 35.54 13.51 -2.80
N ASP A 407 35.12 14.75 -2.57
CA ASP A 407 35.03 15.44 -1.28
C ASP A 407 33.62 15.50 -0.65
N GLU A 408 32.54 15.01 -1.30
CA GLU A 408 31.29 14.79 -0.55
C GLU A 408 31.45 13.54 0.32
N ALA A 409 31.78 13.75 1.60
CA ALA A 409 31.81 12.71 2.61
C ALA A 409 30.53 11.85 2.50
N LYS A 410 30.66 10.62 1.99
CA LYS A 410 29.57 9.64 1.92
C LYS A 410 29.08 9.39 3.34
N LEU A 411 28.04 10.09 3.75
CA LEU A 411 27.33 9.83 4.99
C LEU A 411 26.84 8.38 4.92
N GLY A 412 27.10 7.57 5.94
CA GLY A 412 26.53 6.23 5.97
C GLY A 412 25.00 6.31 5.87
N HIS A 413 24.35 5.37 5.17
CA HIS A 413 22.90 5.39 4.91
C HIS A 413 22.06 5.61 6.18
N TRP A 414 22.48 5.03 7.31
CA TRP A 414 21.84 5.21 8.60
C TRP A 414 21.97 6.64 9.15
N GLN A 415 23.10 7.29 8.92
CA GLN A 415 23.33 8.67 9.31
C GLN A 415 22.53 9.63 8.43
N ALA A 416 22.47 9.39 7.12
CA ALA A 416 21.61 10.13 6.19
C ALA A 416 20.12 9.96 6.55
N PHE A 417 19.70 8.76 6.95
CA PHE A 417 18.36 8.49 7.44
C PHE A 417 18.05 9.28 8.73
N LYS A 418 18.92 9.19 9.74
CA LYS A 418 18.79 9.98 10.97
C LYS A 418 18.72 11.48 10.70
N LEU A 419 19.53 11.99 9.77
CA LEU A 419 19.52 13.40 9.39
C LEU A 419 18.20 13.81 8.72
N SER A 420 17.63 12.94 7.87
CA SER A 420 16.30 13.13 7.29
C SER A 420 15.21 13.19 8.36
N MET A 421 15.23 12.24 9.31
CA MET A 421 14.22 12.13 10.37
C MET A 421 14.31 13.24 11.43
N THR A 422 15.48 13.83 11.64
CA THR A 422 15.67 14.95 12.58
C THR A 422 15.41 16.31 11.94
N ASN A 423 15.21 16.36 10.62
CA ASN A 423 15.01 17.61 9.91
C ASN A 423 13.56 18.11 10.05
N TRP A 424 13.40 19.28 10.69
CA TRP A 424 12.09 19.92 10.84
C TRP A 424 11.42 20.23 9.49
N ARG A 425 12.18 20.52 8.43
CA ARG A 425 11.65 20.79 7.09
C ARG A 425 10.93 19.56 6.55
N THR A 426 11.53 18.38 6.75
CA THR A 426 10.96 17.09 6.33
C THR A 426 9.61 16.88 6.98
N TRP A 427 9.49 17.10 8.30
CA TRP A 427 8.23 16.92 9.01
C TRP A 427 7.13 17.92 8.63
N LEU A 428 7.45 19.19 8.38
CA LEU A 428 6.44 20.13 7.87
C LEU A 428 5.96 19.74 6.47
N PHE A 429 6.86 19.28 5.59
CA PHE A 429 6.44 18.74 4.29
C PHE A 429 5.63 17.44 4.43
N VAL A 430 5.95 16.54 5.38
CA VAL A 430 5.14 15.36 5.67
C VAL A 430 3.72 15.76 6.05
N VAL A 431 3.57 16.66 7.04
CA VAL A 431 2.25 17.12 7.51
C VAL A 431 1.48 17.83 6.39
N GLY A 432 2.13 18.76 5.68
CA GLY A 432 1.50 19.51 4.60
C GLY A 432 1.09 18.63 3.42
N TYR A 433 1.95 17.69 3.02
CA TYR A 433 1.66 16.79 1.91
C TYR A 433 0.61 15.74 2.28
N MET A 434 0.63 15.23 3.52
CA MET A 434 -0.40 14.32 4.04
C MET A 434 -1.77 15.01 4.10
N ALA A 435 -1.83 16.30 4.43
CA ALA A 435 -3.05 17.10 4.35
C ALA A 435 -3.56 17.25 2.91
N ILE A 436 -2.67 17.50 1.94
CA ILE A 436 -3.04 17.56 0.52
C ILE A 436 -3.56 16.20 0.04
N VAL A 437 -2.80 15.12 0.23
CA VAL A 437 -3.19 13.78 -0.23
C VAL A 437 -4.47 13.31 0.44
N GLY A 438 -4.61 13.54 1.76
CA GLY A 438 -5.83 13.22 2.50
C GLY A 438 -7.05 13.96 1.97
N SER A 439 -6.92 15.26 1.69
CA SER A 439 -7.99 16.05 1.08
C SER A 439 -8.28 15.61 -0.37
N SER A 440 -7.25 15.15 -1.10
CA SER A 440 -7.36 14.72 -2.49
C SER A 440 -8.09 13.38 -2.65
N THR A 441 -8.28 12.61 -1.57
CA THR A 441 -9.11 11.38 -1.58
C THR A 441 -10.57 11.64 -1.94
N LEU A 442 -11.00 12.91 -1.92
CA LEU A 442 -12.23 13.39 -2.54
C LEU A 442 -12.44 12.84 -3.96
N SER A 443 -11.36 12.59 -4.72
CA SER A 443 -11.45 12.08 -6.08
C SER A 443 -12.15 10.73 -6.21
N TYR A 444 -12.07 9.87 -5.19
CA TYR A 444 -12.77 8.57 -5.16
C TYR A 444 -14.29 8.73 -5.06
N PHE A 445 -14.73 9.88 -4.55
CA PHE A 445 -16.12 10.14 -4.23
C PHE A 445 -16.78 11.10 -5.22
N TYR A 446 -16.09 11.58 -6.28
CA TYR A 446 -16.71 12.49 -7.25
C TYR A 446 -18.01 11.96 -7.84
N PRO A 447 -18.10 10.71 -8.36
CA PRO A 447 -19.38 10.19 -8.87
C PRO A 447 -20.47 10.15 -7.78
N THR A 448 -20.08 9.80 -6.56
CA THR A 448 -20.99 9.72 -5.40
C THR A 448 -21.51 11.09 -4.98
N LEU A 449 -20.64 12.10 -4.95
CA LEU A 449 -20.97 13.48 -4.60
C LEU A 449 -21.82 14.14 -5.66
N VAL A 450 -21.47 13.97 -6.93
CA VAL A 450 -22.24 14.46 -8.07
C VAL A 450 -23.62 13.79 -8.11
N LYS A 451 -23.71 12.49 -7.79
CA LYS A 451 -25.01 11.82 -7.63
C LYS A 451 -25.85 12.45 -6.51
N GLY A 452 -25.22 12.86 -5.42
CA GLY A 452 -25.88 13.62 -4.34
C GLY A 452 -26.40 15.01 -4.74
N LEU A 453 -26.01 15.53 -5.91
CA LEU A 453 -26.46 16.80 -6.49
C LEU A 453 -27.60 16.63 -7.51
N GLY A 454 -28.18 15.44 -7.63
CA GLY A 454 -29.33 15.17 -8.49
C GLY A 454 -29.00 14.65 -9.89
N TYR A 455 -27.72 14.45 -10.23
CA TYR A 455 -27.34 13.75 -11.47
C TYR A 455 -27.45 12.24 -11.27
N GLU A 456 -28.22 11.54 -12.10
CA GLU A 456 -28.40 10.09 -11.96
C GLU A 456 -27.48 9.27 -12.88
N SER A 457 -27.14 8.06 -12.42
CA SER A 457 -26.45 7.00 -13.16
C SER A 457 -25.27 7.48 -14.04
N THR A 458 -25.44 7.50 -15.35
CA THR A 458 -24.43 7.83 -16.37
C THR A 458 -24.11 9.31 -16.40
N ALA A 459 -25.10 10.17 -16.17
CA ALA A 459 -24.91 11.62 -16.09
C ALA A 459 -23.96 11.99 -14.94
N ALA A 460 -24.03 11.27 -13.80
CA ALA A 460 -23.11 11.50 -12.68
C ALA A 460 -21.66 11.19 -13.04
N GLN A 461 -21.42 10.17 -13.88
CA GLN A 461 -20.08 9.82 -14.37
C GLN A 461 -19.54 10.88 -15.34
N TYR A 462 -20.35 11.33 -16.30
CA TYR A 462 -19.94 12.38 -17.24
C TYR A 462 -19.66 13.72 -16.56
N MET A 463 -20.41 14.04 -15.50
CA MET A 463 -20.19 15.25 -14.72
C MET A 463 -18.90 15.24 -13.87
N THR A 464 -18.15 14.13 -13.84
CA THR A 464 -16.77 14.13 -13.30
C THR A 464 -15.74 14.70 -14.29
N VAL A 465 -16.05 14.69 -15.59
CA VAL A 465 -15.12 15.11 -16.65
C VAL A 465 -14.73 16.59 -16.52
N PRO A 466 -15.66 17.55 -16.30
CA PRO A 466 -15.27 18.95 -16.13
C PRO A 466 -14.43 19.18 -14.87
N ILE A 467 -14.64 18.39 -13.81
CA ILE A 467 -13.86 18.48 -12.55
C ILE A 467 -12.37 18.25 -12.85
N PHE A 468 -12.06 17.17 -13.55
CA PHE A 468 -10.66 16.84 -13.93
C PHE A 468 -10.12 17.73 -15.05
N GLY A 469 -10.96 18.12 -16.02
CA GLY A 469 -10.57 19.02 -17.11
C GLY A 469 -10.11 20.39 -16.60
N VAL A 470 -10.87 21.01 -15.68
CA VAL A 470 -10.47 22.27 -15.06
C VAL A 470 -9.25 22.08 -14.17
N ALA A 471 -9.19 21.00 -13.39
CA ALA A 471 -8.03 20.70 -12.56
C ALA A 471 -6.73 20.57 -13.36
N PHE A 472 -6.77 19.97 -14.55
CA PHE A 472 -5.64 19.87 -15.46
C PHE A 472 -5.13 21.26 -15.88
N VAL A 473 -6.03 22.13 -16.36
CA VAL A 473 -5.66 23.48 -16.81
C VAL A 473 -5.10 24.31 -15.67
N VAL A 474 -5.77 24.31 -14.51
CA VAL A 474 -5.35 25.08 -13.33
C VAL A 474 -4.00 24.58 -12.79
N THR A 475 -3.76 23.26 -12.80
CA THR A 475 -2.47 22.70 -12.38
C THR A 475 -1.34 23.13 -13.31
N ALA A 476 -1.57 23.09 -14.63
CA ALA A 476 -0.58 23.53 -15.61
C ALA A 476 -0.24 25.03 -15.47
N LEU A 477 -1.26 25.89 -15.34
CA LEU A 477 -1.07 27.32 -15.12
C LEU A 477 -0.33 27.60 -13.81
N THR A 478 -0.73 26.93 -12.73
CA THR A 478 -0.09 27.06 -11.42
C THR A 478 1.38 26.67 -11.48
N GLY A 479 1.71 25.53 -12.14
CA GLY A 479 3.09 25.09 -12.33
C GLY A 479 3.93 26.13 -13.08
N TYR A 480 3.41 26.65 -14.20
CA TYR A 480 4.07 27.68 -14.98
C TYR A 480 4.38 28.95 -14.15
N PHE A 481 3.38 29.46 -13.42
CA PHE A 481 3.57 30.64 -12.56
C PHE A 481 4.52 30.36 -11.39
N ALA A 482 4.43 29.19 -10.77
CA ALA A 482 5.25 28.81 -9.62
C ALA A 482 6.71 28.56 -9.98
N ASP A 483 6.99 28.12 -11.21
CA ASP A 483 8.37 27.99 -11.72
C ASP A 483 8.99 29.35 -11.98
N LYS A 484 8.26 30.25 -12.68
CA LYS A 484 8.70 31.64 -12.90
C LYS A 484 8.95 32.38 -11.57
N ASN A 485 8.11 32.11 -10.56
CA ASN A 485 8.16 32.75 -9.25
C ASN A 485 8.51 31.78 -8.11
N SER A 486 9.61 31.04 -8.25
CA SER A 486 10.01 29.98 -7.31
C SER A 486 10.11 30.41 -5.82
N LYS A 487 10.30 31.71 -5.54
CA LYS A 487 10.33 32.29 -4.18
C LYS A 487 8.97 32.33 -3.48
N TRP A 488 7.87 32.19 -4.22
CA TRP A 488 6.49 32.34 -3.72
C TRP A 488 5.74 31.02 -3.63
N ARG A 489 6.41 29.88 -3.89
CA ARG A 489 5.79 28.54 -3.91
C ARG A 489 5.01 28.21 -2.63
N GLY A 490 5.54 28.53 -1.45
CA GLY A 490 4.85 28.32 -0.18
C GLY A 490 3.56 29.15 -0.02
N VAL A 491 3.56 30.40 -0.50
CA VAL A 491 2.36 31.27 -0.47
C VAL A 491 1.31 30.79 -1.48
N ILE A 492 1.73 30.38 -2.67
CA ILE A 492 0.84 29.84 -3.69
C ILE A 492 0.16 28.56 -3.17
N LEU A 493 0.90 27.67 -2.51
CA LEU A 493 0.34 26.48 -1.86
C LEU A 493 -0.65 26.83 -0.75
N CYS A 494 -0.31 27.79 0.12
CA CYS A 494 -1.23 28.26 1.14
C CYS A 494 -2.51 28.84 0.54
N ALA A 495 -2.40 29.61 -0.55
CA ALA A 495 -3.54 30.20 -1.24
C ALA A 495 -4.47 29.10 -1.79
N TRP A 496 -3.92 28.11 -2.50
CA TRP A 496 -4.72 26.99 -3.02
C TRP A 496 -5.36 26.16 -1.92
N MET A 497 -4.64 25.87 -0.83
CA MET A 497 -5.22 25.19 0.32
C MET A 497 -6.31 26.00 1.01
N SER A 498 -6.18 27.32 1.07
CA SER A 498 -7.22 28.20 1.60
C SER A 498 -8.46 28.24 0.70
N VAL A 499 -8.27 28.27 -0.62
CA VAL A 499 -9.38 28.18 -1.59
C VAL A 499 -10.12 26.85 -1.44
N ALA A 500 -9.41 25.72 -1.38
CA ALA A 500 -10.00 24.41 -1.17
C ALA A 500 -10.79 24.33 0.16
N MET A 501 -10.21 24.88 1.25
CA MET A 501 -10.87 24.96 2.55
C MET A 501 -12.16 25.78 2.50
N LEU A 502 -12.13 26.97 1.89
CA LEU A 502 -13.31 27.83 1.76
C LEU A 502 -14.40 27.15 0.92
N CYS A 503 -14.04 26.52 -0.20
CA CYS A 503 -15.00 25.74 -0.98
C CYS A 503 -15.63 24.61 -0.17
N ALA A 504 -14.84 23.85 0.60
CA ALA A 504 -15.34 22.78 1.47
C ALA A 504 -16.35 23.30 2.51
N ILE A 505 -16.06 24.45 3.15
CA ILE A 505 -16.95 25.09 4.13
C ILE A 505 -18.23 25.58 3.46
N ILE A 506 -18.12 26.26 2.32
CA ILE A 506 -19.28 26.82 1.61
C ILE A 506 -20.20 25.70 1.10
N ILE A 507 -19.66 24.57 0.64
CA ILE A 507 -20.43 23.39 0.20
C ILE A 507 -21.33 22.83 1.33
N CYS A 508 -20.95 22.99 2.60
CA CYS A 508 -21.75 22.55 3.75
C CYS A 508 -22.99 23.44 3.98
N VAL A 509 -22.92 24.72 3.59
CA VAL A 509 -23.96 25.73 3.86
C VAL A 509 -24.87 25.94 2.66
N VAL A 510 -24.34 25.86 1.44
CA VAL A 510 -25.10 26.09 0.20
C VAL A 510 -25.99 24.88 -0.13
N TYR A 511 -27.25 25.16 -0.49
CA TYR A 511 -28.24 24.14 -0.88
C TYR A 511 -28.47 24.05 -2.39
N ASN A 512 -28.08 25.07 -3.15
CA ASN A 512 -28.21 25.06 -4.61
C ASN A 512 -27.24 24.05 -5.24
N PHE A 513 -27.76 23.13 -6.07
CA PHE A 513 -26.98 22.03 -6.64
C PHE A 513 -25.92 22.50 -7.64
N GLU A 514 -26.24 23.47 -8.50
CA GLU A 514 -25.30 24.03 -9.49
C GLU A 514 -24.13 24.75 -8.80
N ALA A 515 -24.42 25.53 -7.77
CA ALA A 515 -23.41 26.22 -6.98
C ALA A 515 -22.47 25.23 -6.26
N ARG A 516 -23.02 24.15 -5.67
CA ARG A 516 -22.20 23.09 -5.04
C ARG A 516 -21.32 22.38 -6.06
N TYR A 517 -21.83 22.12 -7.26
CA TYR A 517 -21.03 21.52 -8.33
C TYR A 517 -19.87 22.45 -8.75
N ALA A 518 -20.14 23.74 -8.98
CA ALA A 518 -19.10 24.71 -9.30
C ALA A 518 -18.02 24.79 -8.21
N LEU A 519 -18.41 24.76 -6.93
CA LEU A 519 -17.49 24.74 -5.80
C LEU A 519 -16.66 23.44 -5.75
N LEU A 520 -17.24 22.29 -6.10
CA LEU A 520 -16.50 21.03 -6.22
C LEU A 520 -15.43 21.09 -7.31
N VAL A 521 -15.74 21.70 -8.47
CA VAL A 521 -14.77 21.89 -9.56
C VAL A 521 -13.60 22.77 -9.10
N ILE A 522 -13.88 23.90 -8.46
CA ILE A 522 -12.84 24.82 -7.95
C ILE A 522 -11.99 24.13 -6.87
N MET A 523 -12.63 23.42 -5.93
CA MET A 523 -11.93 22.70 -4.88
C MET A 523 -11.02 21.61 -5.45
N ALA A 524 -11.52 20.80 -6.38
CA ALA A 524 -10.73 19.78 -7.06
C ALA A 524 -9.49 20.36 -7.74
N ALA A 525 -9.67 21.47 -8.48
CA ALA A 525 -8.58 22.15 -9.14
C ALA A 525 -7.52 22.66 -8.17
N ALA A 526 -7.93 23.23 -7.03
CA ALA A 526 -7.03 23.68 -5.98
C ALA A 526 -6.23 22.53 -5.34
N LEU A 527 -6.87 21.38 -5.07
CA LEU A 527 -6.23 20.20 -4.50
C LEU A 527 -5.19 19.59 -5.45
N TRP A 528 -5.55 19.36 -6.71
CA TRP A 528 -4.64 18.82 -7.72
C TRP A 528 -3.46 19.74 -8.02
N ALA A 529 -3.69 21.05 -8.11
CA ALA A 529 -2.62 22.03 -8.30
C ALA A 529 -1.64 22.05 -7.12
N SER A 530 -2.14 21.86 -5.90
CA SER A 530 -1.32 21.80 -4.69
C SER A 530 -0.44 20.55 -4.62
N ASN A 531 -0.95 19.40 -5.09
CA ASN A 531 -0.24 18.12 -5.03
C ASN A 531 1.10 18.15 -5.79
N GLY A 532 1.07 18.51 -7.08
CA GLY A 532 2.28 18.59 -7.90
C GLY A 532 3.25 19.68 -7.42
N LEU A 533 2.71 20.84 -7.02
CA LEU A 533 3.52 21.96 -6.55
C LEU A 533 4.23 21.65 -5.22
N SER A 534 3.58 20.93 -4.29
CA SER A 534 4.19 20.55 -3.01
C SER A 534 5.43 19.69 -3.21
N LEU A 535 5.36 18.66 -4.08
CA LEU A 535 6.48 17.75 -4.30
C LEU A 535 7.66 18.46 -5.00
N SER A 536 7.36 19.36 -5.95
CA SER A 536 8.35 20.24 -6.56
C SER A 536 9.00 21.17 -5.52
N TYR A 537 8.20 21.72 -4.61
CA TYR A 537 8.70 22.60 -3.55
C TYR A 537 9.57 21.85 -2.53
N ALA A 538 9.21 20.62 -2.16
CA ALA A 538 10.03 19.75 -1.33
C ALA A 538 11.40 19.47 -1.98
N SER A 539 11.40 19.12 -3.27
CA SER A 539 12.64 18.81 -4.02
C SER A 539 13.62 19.97 -4.04
N THR A 540 13.12 21.20 -4.22
CA THR A 540 13.96 22.41 -4.19
C THR A 540 14.40 22.81 -2.78
N THR A 541 13.54 22.64 -1.77
CA THR A 541 13.88 22.96 -0.37
C THR A 541 14.93 22.01 0.20
N PHE A 542 14.90 20.74 -0.21
CA PHE A 542 15.88 19.74 0.19
C PHE A 542 17.15 19.76 -0.68
N GLY A 543 17.23 20.66 -1.66
CA GLY A 543 18.41 20.81 -2.52
C GLY A 543 19.69 21.19 -1.78
N SER A 544 19.59 21.77 -0.58
CA SER A 544 20.74 22.08 0.27
C SER A 544 21.18 20.93 1.17
N MET A 545 20.55 19.76 1.09
CA MET A 545 20.90 18.58 1.88
C MET A 545 21.84 17.68 1.09
N PRO A 546 22.67 16.86 1.75
CA PRO A 546 23.46 15.82 1.08
C PRO A 546 22.56 14.93 0.21
N HIS A 547 23.09 14.48 -0.94
CA HIS A 547 22.33 13.76 -1.96
C HIS A 547 21.50 12.59 -1.40
N GLU A 548 22.09 11.74 -0.56
CA GLU A 548 21.39 10.61 0.08
C GLU A 548 20.27 11.08 1.03
N THR A 549 20.53 12.09 1.86
CA THR A 549 19.55 12.63 2.81
C THR A 549 18.36 13.26 2.08
N ARG A 550 18.62 13.98 0.98
CA ARG A 550 17.59 14.55 0.11
C ARG A 550 16.71 13.46 -0.49
N ALA A 551 17.29 12.40 -1.03
CA ALA A 551 16.56 11.29 -1.62
C ALA A 551 15.65 10.60 -0.59
N ILE A 552 16.20 10.29 0.60
CA ILE A 552 15.44 9.69 1.72
C ILE A 552 14.30 10.62 2.15
N SER A 553 14.55 11.92 2.30
CA SER A 553 13.53 12.90 2.71
C SER A 553 12.38 12.99 1.73
N LEU A 554 12.66 13.05 0.41
CA LEU A 554 11.61 13.08 -0.62
C LEU A 554 10.80 11.79 -0.66
N ALA A 555 11.47 10.64 -0.59
CA ALA A 555 10.81 9.34 -0.54
C ALA A 555 9.90 9.23 0.69
N PHE A 556 10.39 9.68 1.85
CA PHE A 556 9.64 9.66 3.12
C PHE A 556 8.42 10.58 3.10
N VAL A 557 8.57 11.84 2.64
CA VAL A 557 7.44 12.77 2.47
C VAL A 557 6.37 12.13 1.59
N ASN A 558 6.76 11.55 0.45
CA ASN A 558 5.80 10.92 -0.44
C ASN A 558 5.15 9.67 0.18
N ALA A 559 5.92 8.81 0.85
CA ALA A 559 5.41 7.61 1.49
C ALA A 559 4.39 7.94 2.60
N MET A 560 4.76 8.83 3.52
CA MET A 560 3.89 9.26 4.62
C MET A 560 2.63 9.97 4.10
N GLY A 561 2.76 10.79 3.05
CA GLY A 561 1.60 11.43 2.43
C GLY A 561 0.59 10.41 1.90
N ASN A 562 1.05 9.33 1.26
CA ASN A 562 0.15 8.29 0.73
C ASN A 562 -0.55 7.47 1.82
N LEU A 563 -0.05 7.43 3.06
CA LEU A 563 -0.78 6.83 4.18
C LEU A 563 -2.13 7.51 4.43
N ALA A 564 -2.30 8.76 3.98
CA ALA A 564 -3.57 9.46 4.09
C ALA A 564 -4.72 8.78 3.34
N GLN A 565 -4.44 7.96 2.33
CA GLN A 565 -5.47 7.21 1.60
C GLN A 565 -6.16 6.17 2.47
N ILE A 566 -5.51 5.67 3.53
CA ILE A 566 -6.07 4.66 4.44
C ILE A 566 -7.34 5.18 5.13
N TYR A 567 -7.26 6.38 5.73
CA TYR A 567 -8.43 6.99 6.37
C TYR A 567 -9.34 7.70 5.35
N GLY A 568 -8.79 8.16 4.22
CA GLY A 568 -9.54 8.84 3.17
C GLY A 568 -10.71 8.02 2.61
N ALA A 569 -10.55 6.70 2.52
CA ALA A 569 -11.58 5.77 2.07
C ALA A 569 -12.86 5.77 2.94
N TYR A 570 -12.79 6.30 4.17
CA TYR A 570 -13.90 6.31 5.13
C TYR A 570 -14.50 7.71 5.35
N LEU A 571 -14.08 8.72 4.58
CA LEU A 571 -14.48 10.12 4.80
C LEU A 571 -15.94 10.43 4.42
N PHE A 572 -16.53 9.68 3.48
CA PHE A 572 -17.86 9.96 2.94
C PHE A 572 -18.83 8.77 3.19
N PRO A 573 -19.23 8.52 4.46
CA PRO A 573 -20.15 7.43 4.77
C PRO A 573 -21.53 7.65 4.15
N ALA A 574 -22.17 6.56 3.72
CA ALA A 574 -23.49 6.63 3.08
C ALA A 574 -24.61 7.16 4.01
N SER A 575 -24.42 7.09 5.34
CA SER A 575 -25.35 7.58 6.35
C SER A 575 -25.53 9.10 6.34
N GLU A 576 -24.60 9.86 5.77
CA GLU A 576 -24.64 11.33 5.73
C GLU A 576 -25.07 11.90 4.37
N LYS A 577 -25.59 11.04 3.49
CA LYS A 577 -26.19 11.48 2.23
C LYS A 577 -27.29 12.52 2.48
N PRO A 578 -27.44 13.55 1.63
CA PRO A 578 -26.59 13.93 0.49
C PRO A 578 -25.54 15.01 0.84
N LYS A 579 -25.46 15.45 2.10
CA LYS A 579 -24.60 16.59 2.48
C LYS A 579 -23.17 16.20 2.79
N TYR A 580 -22.94 15.02 3.35
CA TYR A 580 -21.62 14.51 3.73
C TYR A 580 -20.81 15.50 4.60
N LEU A 581 -21.45 16.04 5.63
CA LEU A 581 -20.89 17.10 6.47
C LEU A 581 -19.56 16.70 7.11
N LYS A 582 -19.43 15.44 7.56
CA LYS A 582 -18.18 14.93 8.14
C LYS A 582 -17.05 14.92 7.12
N GLY A 583 -17.31 14.48 5.90
CA GLY A 583 -16.32 14.44 4.83
C GLY A 583 -15.77 15.83 4.51
N PHE A 584 -16.65 16.79 4.25
CA PHE A 584 -16.24 18.18 3.98
C PHE A 584 -15.65 18.88 5.21
N GLY A 585 -16.13 18.57 6.41
CA GLY A 585 -15.55 19.07 7.66
C GLY A 585 -14.11 18.60 7.87
N VAL A 586 -13.85 17.31 7.67
CA VAL A 586 -12.48 16.77 7.76
C VAL A 586 -11.58 17.34 6.67
N ILE A 587 -12.06 17.43 5.42
CA ILE A 587 -11.30 18.06 4.32
C ILE A 587 -10.95 19.51 4.65
N SER A 588 -11.88 20.28 5.24
CA SER A 588 -11.60 21.67 5.63
C SER A 588 -10.50 21.76 6.70
N GLY A 589 -10.51 20.88 7.70
CA GLY A 589 -9.46 20.79 8.72
C GLY A 589 -8.11 20.35 8.17
N LEU A 590 -8.10 19.41 7.22
CA LEU A 590 -6.89 19.00 6.52
C LEU A 590 -6.34 20.16 5.67
N CYS A 591 -7.18 20.83 4.88
CA CYS A 591 -6.77 21.99 4.07
C CYS A 591 -6.22 23.13 4.95
N PHE A 592 -6.84 23.41 6.11
CA PHE A 592 -6.31 24.36 7.09
C PHE A 592 -4.92 23.95 7.57
N THR A 593 -4.75 22.68 7.96
CA THR A 593 -3.46 22.13 8.41
C THR A 593 -2.39 22.26 7.32
N GLY A 594 -2.75 21.97 6.07
CA GLY A 594 -1.88 22.17 4.91
C GLY A 594 -1.49 23.63 4.73
N ALA A 595 -2.46 24.55 4.72
CA ALA A 595 -2.22 25.98 4.57
C ALA A 595 -1.26 26.53 5.65
N VAL A 596 -1.50 26.18 6.91
CA VAL A 596 -0.63 26.54 8.04
C VAL A 596 0.78 25.99 7.85
N SER A 597 0.92 24.71 7.49
CA SER A 597 2.23 24.10 7.28
C SER A 597 3.05 24.82 6.20
N TYR A 598 2.45 25.14 5.05
CA TYR A 598 3.15 25.83 3.95
C TYR A 598 3.45 27.30 4.24
N VAL A 599 2.61 27.99 5.01
CA VAL A 599 2.92 29.34 5.52
C VAL A 599 4.09 29.29 6.50
N LEU A 600 4.10 28.35 7.45
CA LEU A 600 5.22 28.19 8.39
C LEU A 600 6.52 27.88 7.65
N LEU A 601 6.48 26.95 6.68
CA LEU A 601 7.61 26.67 5.78
C LEU A 601 8.10 27.94 5.09
N HIS A 602 7.20 28.74 4.51
CA HIS A 602 7.57 29.98 3.81
C HIS A 602 8.21 31.02 4.73
N VAL A 603 7.67 31.21 5.93
CA VAL A 603 8.18 32.16 6.93
C VAL A 603 9.55 31.73 7.44
N PHE A 604 9.69 30.48 7.88
CA PHE A 604 10.94 29.98 8.45
C PHE A 604 12.07 29.90 7.42
N LEU A 605 11.76 29.59 6.16
CA LEU A 605 12.76 29.59 5.08
C LEU A 605 13.20 31.01 4.67
N LYS A 606 12.33 32.03 4.81
CA LYS A 606 12.71 33.43 4.60
C LYS A 606 13.52 34.01 5.77
N GLY A 607 13.18 33.65 7.01
CA GLY A 607 13.85 34.16 8.21
C GLY A 607 15.34 33.85 8.27
N LYS A 608 15.76 32.70 7.74
CA LYS A 608 17.16 32.24 7.78
C LYS A 608 18.09 32.85 6.73
N LYS A 609 17.59 33.70 5.81
CA LYS A 609 18.41 34.46 4.85
C LYS A 609 18.78 35.87 5.35
N ARG A 610 18.29 36.28 6.53
CA ARG A 610 18.49 37.62 7.12
C ARG A 610 19.47 37.64 8.31
N THR A 611 20.06 36.49 8.63
CA THR A 611 21.15 36.28 9.59
C THR A 611 22.27 35.58 8.84
#